data_AF-A0A821RN97-F1
#
_entry.id   AF-A0A821RN97-F1
#
_cell.length_a   1.000
_cell.length_b   1.000
_cell.length_c   1.000
_cell.angle_alpha   90.00
_cell.angle_beta   90.00
_cell.angle_gamma   90.00
#
_symmetry.space_group_name_H-M   'P 1'
#
loop_
_entity.id
_entity.type
_entity.pdbx_description
1 polymer ?
#
loop_
_entity_poly.entity_id
_entity_poly.type
_entity_poly.pdbx_seq_one_letter_code
_entity_poly.pdbx_strand_id
1 'polypeptide(L)'
;NGINILYQTEVERIEKSSDDSFRVKFKQDKTPMDTNLVMFSIGRHPNTYNIGLEKAGIKTDDNGVIKVDDYSQTTMPNIYAVGW
;
A
#
# COMPACT_ATOMS: atom_id res chain seq x y z
N ASN A 1 20.61 14.27 -14.64
CA ASN A 1 20.75 15.03 -13.38
C ASN A 1 19.47 15.83 -13.16
N GLY A 2 18.69 15.54 -12.12
CA GLY A 2 17.38 16.17 -11.90
C GLY A 2 16.47 15.47 -10.87
N ILE A 3 16.86 14.29 -10.39
CA ILE A 3 16.16 13.58 -9.32
C ILE A 3 16.99 13.67 -8.04
N ASN A 4 16.40 14.22 -6.98
CA ASN A 4 17.00 14.20 -5.65
C ASN A 4 16.57 12.93 -4.91
N ILE A 5 17.53 12.08 -4.54
CA ILE A 5 17.26 10.81 -3.84
C ILE A 5 17.61 10.99 -2.37
N LEU A 6 16.61 10.85 -1.49
CA LEU A 6 16.76 10.99 -0.05
C LEU A 6 16.76 9.63 0.64
N TYR A 7 17.94 9.04 0.88
CA TYR A 7 18.07 7.79 1.64
C TYR A 7 17.73 7.97 3.13
N GLN A 8 17.31 6.88 3.78
CA GLN A 8 16.99 6.86 5.22
C GLN A 8 16.02 7.98 5.59
N THR A 9 14.94 8.08 4.83
CA THR A 9 13.93 9.14 4.98
C THR A 9 12.59 8.50 5.20
N GLU A 10 11.95 8.84 6.30
CA GLU A 10 10.58 8.43 6.59
C GLU A 10 9.73 9.68 6.75
N VAL A 11 8.61 9.74 6.02
CA VAL A 11 7.65 10.84 6.13
C VAL A 11 6.91 10.70 7.46
N GLU A 12 6.95 11.75 8.27
CA GLU A 12 6.22 11.83 9.54
C GLU A 12 4.84 12.46 9.34
N ARG A 13 4.78 13.56 8.60
CA ARG A 13 3.56 14.35 8.45
C ARG A 13 3.58 15.10 7.12
N ILE A 14 2.40 15.25 6.54
CA ILE A 14 2.15 16.08 5.37
C ILE A 14 1.08 17.09 5.75
N GLU A 15 1.37 18.38 5.53
CA GLU A 15 0.46 19.47 5.84
C GLU A 15 0.17 20.25 4.55
N LYS A 16 -1.10 20.54 4.29
CA LYS A 16 -1.49 21.38 3.16
C LYS A 16 -1.28 22.85 3.52
N SER A 17 -0.54 23.56 2.68
CA SER A 17 -0.25 24.99 2.81
C SER A 17 -1.39 25.84 2.23
N SER A 18 -1.39 27.14 2.52
CA SER A 18 -2.42 28.09 2.03
C SER A 18 -2.34 28.36 0.53
N ASP A 19 -1.21 28.08 -0.10
CA ASP A 19 -0.94 28.24 -1.53
C ASP A 19 -1.17 26.94 -2.34
N ASP A 20 -1.94 26.00 -1.78
CA ASP A 20 -2.21 24.67 -2.31
C ASP A 20 -0.98 23.73 -2.45
N SER A 21 0.20 24.14 -1.98
CA SER A 21 1.35 23.23 -1.84
C SER A 21 1.22 22.32 -0.61
N PHE A 22 2.13 21.35 -0.52
CA PHE A 22 2.27 20.44 0.62
C PHE A 22 3.64 20.63 1.26
N ARG A 23 3.65 20.78 2.59
CA ARG A 23 4.86 20.72 3.41
C ARG A 23 5.02 19.33 3.99
N VAL A 24 6.10 18.64 3.64
CA VAL A 24 6.45 17.30 4.11
C VAL A 24 7.47 17.39 5.23
N LYS A 25 7.14 16.83 6.40
CA LYS A 25 8.02 16.67 7.55
C LYS A 25 8.49 15.23 7.64
N PHE A 26 9.74 15.04 8.04
CA PHE A 26 10.38 13.73 8.15
C PHE A 26 10.66 13.39 9.61
N LYS A 27 10.66 12.10 9.95
CA LYS A 27 10.96 11.65 11.32
C LYS A 27 12.42 11.90 11.71
N GLN A 28 13.32 11.86 10.73
CA GLN A 28 14.71 12.21 10.92
C GLN A 28 14.85 13.73 11.00
N ASP A 29 15.89 14.22 11.67
CA ASP A 29 16.23 15.64 11.70
C ASP A 29 16.72 16.10 10.30
N LYS A 30 15.74 16.34 9.42
CA LYS A 30 15.91 16.76 8.03
C LYS A 30 15.05 18.00 7.80
N THR A 31 15.54 18.89 6.95
CA THR A 31 14.77 20.08 6.55
C THR A 31 13.44 19.66 5.91
N PRO A 32 12.30 20.21 6.36
CA PRO A 32 11.02 19.99 5.70
C PRO A 32 11.07 20.41 4.23
N MET A 33 10.31 19.71 3.39
CA MET A 33 10.29 19.93 1.94
C MET A 33 8.91 20.40 1.50
N ASP A 34 8.86 21.47 0.70
CA ASP A 34 7.63 21.94 0.06
C ASP A 34 7.54 21.34 -1.36
N THR A 35 6.36 20.84 -1.74
CA THR A 35 6.08 20.25 -3.06
C THR A 35 4.64 20.49 -3.48
N ASN A 36 4.34 20.53 -4.78
CA ASN A 36 2.96 20.62 -5.27
C ASN A 36 2.24 19.27 -5.30
N LEU A 37 2.98 18.16 -5.22
CA LEU A 37 2.42 16.81 -5.28
C LEU A 37 3.21 15.85 -4.40
N VAL A 38 2.47 14.98 -3.69
CA VAL A 38 3.03 13.82 -2.97
C VAL A 38 2.42 12.56 -3.55
N MET A 39 3.27 11.65 -4.03
CA MET A 39 2.85 10.35 -4.57
C MET A 39 3.26 9.23 -3.60
N PHE A 40 2.29 8.47 -3.11
CA PHE A 40 2.54 7.29 -2.29
C PHE A 40 2.74 6.07 -3.18
N SER A 41 3.94 5.51 -3.16
CA SER A 41 4.33 4.29 -3.88
C SER A 41 4.96 3.27 -2.93
N ILE A 42 4.40 3.16 -1.72
CA ILE A 42 4.96 2.39 -0.59
C ILE A 42 4.53 0.92 -0.54
N GLY A 43 3.56 0.51 -1.36
CA GLY A 43 3.05 -0.87 -1.38
C GLY A 43 1.62 -0.95 -1.89
N ARG A 44 1.10 -2.17 -1.94
CA ARG A 44 -0.29 -2.49 -2.34
C ARG A 44 -0.85 -3.55 -1.39
N HIS A 45 -2.14 -3.46 -1.11
CA HIS A 45 -2.87 -4.50 -0.41
C HIS A 45 -3.67 -5.34 -1.43
N PRO A 46 -3.86 -6.65 -1.17
CA PRO A 46 -4.76 -7.47 -1.96
C PRO A 46 -6.18 -6.90 -1.97
N ASN A 47 -6.85 -6.96 -3.11
CA ASN A 47 -8.24 -6.51 -3.23
C ASN A 47 -9.23 -7.62 -2.84
N THR A 48 -9.21 -8.00 -1.57
CA THR A 48 -9.93 -9.18 -1.05
C THR A 48 -10.95 -8.85 0.04
N TYR A 49 -11.00 -7.58 0.46
CA TYR A 49 -11.95 -7.10 1.46
C TYR A 49 -13.34 -6.84 0.87
N ASN A 50 -14.39 -7.14 1.62
CA ASN A 50 -15.79 -6.82 1.30
C ASN A 50 -16.33 -7.42 -0.02
N ILE A 51 -15.75 -8.52 -0.50
CA ILE A 51 -16.24 -9.26 -1.68
C ILE A 51 -16.94 -10.58 -1.34
N GLY A 52 -17.16 -10.88 -0.05
CA GLY A 52 -17.91 -12.06 0.40
C GLY A 52 -17.12 -13.36 0.42
N LEU A 53 -15.77 -13.31 0.47
CA LEU A 53 -14.92 -14.50 0.55
C LEU A 53 -15.28 -15.37 1.76
N GLU A 54 -15.62 -14.75 2.89
CA GLU A 54 -16.02 -15.42 4.11
C GLU A 54 -17.31 -16.24 3.93
N LYS A 55 -18.29 -15.70 3.18
CA LYS A 55 -19.54 -16.40 2.86
C LYS A 55 -19.31 -17.54 1.88
N ALA A 56 -18.33 -17.40 1.01
CA ALA A 56 -17.92 -18.45 0.08
C ALA A 56 -17.12 -19.56 0.76
N GLY A 57 -16.62 -19.37 1.99
CA GLY A 57 -15.74 -20.35 2.67
C GLY A 57 -14.27 -20.26 2.24
N ILE A 58 -13.88 -19.15 1.60
CA ILE A 58 -12.51 -18.89 1.15
C ILE A 58 -11.71 -18.24 2.28
N LYS A 59 -10.56 -18.82 2.63
CA LYS A 59 -9.67 -18.29 3.66
C LYS A 59 -8.62 -17.34 3.09
N THR A 60 -8.33 -16.27 3.82
CA THR A 60 -7.17 -15.40 3.61
C THR A 60 -6.14 -15.58 4.72
N ASP A 61 -4.93 -15.06 4.51
CA ASP A 61 -3.96 -14.83 5.59
C ASP A 61 -4.22 -13.49 6.30
N ASP A 62 -3.35 -13.15 7.27
CA ASP A 62 -3.46 -11.93 8.08
C ASP A 62 -3.26 -10.64 7.27
N ASN A 63 -2.66 -10.73 6.08
CA ASN A 63 -2.48 -9.63 5.14
C ASN A 63 -3.60 -9.55 4.08
N GLY A 64 -4.61 -10.42 4.17
CA GLY A 64 -5.71 -10.49 3.22
C GLY A 64 -5.39 -11.26 1.93
N VAL A 65 -4.25 -11.93 1.82
CA VAL A 65 -3.91 -12.75 0.64
C VAL A 65 -4.78 -14.00 0.64
N ILE A 66 -5.41 -14.33 -0.49
CA ILE A 66 -6.18 -15.58 -0.63
C ILE A 66 -5.22 -16.76 -0.50
N LYS A 67 -5.52 -17.69 0.42
CA LYS A 67 -4.72 -18.91 0.57
C LYS A 67 -5.00 -19.84 -0.60
N VAL A 68 -3.94 -20.22 -1.29
CA VAL A 68 -3.98 -21.17 -2.39
C VAL A 68 -2.91 -22.26 -2.25
N ASP A 69 -3.11 -23.38 -2.94
CA ASP A 69 -2.09 -24.41 -3.12
C ASP A 69 -1.20 -24.15 -4.36
N ASP A 70 -0.32 -25.10 -4.68
CA ASP A 70 0.60 -25.03 -5.83
C ASP A 70 -0.11 -24.95 -7.19
N TYR A 71 -1.41 -25.28 -7.24
CA TYR A 71 -2.27 -25.20 -8.43
C TYR A 71 -3.20 -23.98 -8.41
N SER A 72 -2.95 -23.02 -7.51
CA SER A 72 -3.76 -21.82 -7.32
C SER A 72 -5.20 -22.09 -6.85
N GLN A 73 -5.47 -23.29 -6.33
CA GLN A 73 -6.77 -23.68 -5.81
C GLN A 73 -6.98 -23.08 -4.42
N THR A 74 -8.12 -22.43 -4.18
CA THR A 74 -8.44 -21.86 -2.86
C THR A 74 -8.87 -22.93 -1.87
N THR A 75 -9.20 -22.55 -0.64
CA THR A 75 -9.83 -23.47 0.33
C THR A 75 -11.20 -23.98 -0.09
N MET A 76 -11.79 -23.42 -1.15
CA MET A 76 -12.98 -23.94 -1.80
C MET A 76 -12.60 -24.65 -3.10
N PRO A 77 -12.87 -25.97 -3.24
CA PRO A 77 -12.33 -26.77 -4.35
C PRO A 77 -12.70 -26.30 -5.76
N ASN A 78 -13.80 -25.58 -5.93
CA ASN A 78 -14.29 -25.09 -7.21
C ASN A 78 -13.93 -23.62 -7.48
N ILE A 79 -13.12 -22.98 -6.64
CA ILE A 79 -12.71 -21.57 -6.77
C ILE A 79 -11.18 -21.50 -6.74
N TYR A 80 -10.63 -20.72 -7.68
CA TYR A 80 -9.19 -20.52 -7.88
C TYR A 80 -8.88 -19.02 -7.81
N ALA A 81 -7.67 -18.68 -7.38
CA ALA A 81 -7.21 -17.29 -7.33
C ALA A 81 -5.79 -17.19 -7.87
N VAL A 82 -5.59 -16.30 -8.85
CA VAL A 82 -4.30 -16.04 -9.52
C VAL A 82 -4.03 -14.54 -9.55
N GLY A 83 -2.76 -14.15 -9.47
CA GLY A 83 -2.35 -12.74 -9.46
C GLY A 83 -1.65 -12.35 -8.17
N TRP A 84 -1.58 -11.03 -7.93
CA TRP A 84 -0.91 -10.42 -6.78
C TRP A 84 -1.81 -9.36 -6.14
#